data_AF-A0A5J4TTN5-F1
#
_entry.id   AF-A0A5J4TTN5-F1
#
_cell.length_a   1.000
_cell.length_b   1.000
_cell.length_c   1.000
_cell.angle_alpha   90.00
_cell.angle_beta   90.00
_cell.angle_gamma   90.00
#
_symmetry.space_group_name_H-M   'P 1'
#
loop_
_entity.id
_entity.type
_entity.pdbx_description
1 polymer ?
#
loop_
_entity_poly.entity_id
_entity_poly.type
_entity_poly.pdbx_seq_one_letter_code
_entity_poly.pdbx_strand_id
1 'polypeptide(L)'
;MIFNNYYLWLLIDLGFVITDYKAIAVFEKNAAYEPFVRTMMNLRIQSILAGSTKEKFYKLIINSSYGYDTLNAEKFGKMKFLDKAGTFIAQHHPNHMGTKRISANTFAVQIKPRIATCFTSIQSGVFTLDNAKYWYLNYISNFMYKCLDRKRFHFVLAETDSIYIAISGDPNKDCHQQFESIVTDMQFYDQHVYNYLPDPNKDIYDYKKILGFGIENEGYELTSLGPKCYSMIVNKWNNEKQQYEFKPKITSKGISKSQQISHSDYVNVINKDIVKKGINGTLKMYDNVMSSIKVEKYALTGFNNKSIVLRNQCCCQYIKGLTAKDYIIKDQ
;
A
#
# COMPACT_ATOMS: atom_id res chain seq x y z
N MET A 1 -11.27 26.94 8.43
CA MET A 1 -12.50 26.15 8.35
C MET A 1 -12.36 24.98 9.30
N ILE A 2 -13.22 24.92 10.31
CA ILE A 2 -13.26 23.79 11.25
C ILE A 2 -13.87 22.62 10.49
N PHE A 3 -13.21 21.47 10.50
CA PHE A 3 -13.70 20.25 9.85
C PHE A 3 -13.47 19.05 10.78
N ASN A 4 -14.30 18.02 10.67
CA ASN A 4 -14.15 16.78 11.42
C ASN A 4 -13.32 15.75 10.64
N ASN A 5 -13.70 15.36 9.41
CA ASN A 5 -13.12 14.28 8.60
C ASN A 5 -13.82 14.13 7.23
N TYR A 6 -13.15 14.42 6.11
CA TYR A 6 -13.75 14.32 4.76
C TYR A 6 -14.22 12.90 4.39
N TYR A 7 -13.51 11.88 4.87
CA TYR A 7 -13.88 10.49 4.61
C TYR A 7 -15.23 10.16 5.27
N LEU A 8 -15.48 10.62 6.50
CA LEU A 8 -16.77 10.44 7.15
C LEU A 8 -17.92 11.15 6.40
N TRP A 9 -17.71 12.40 5.95
CA TRP A 9 -18.73 13.10 5.13
C TRP A 9 -19.06 12.32 3.87
N LEU A 10 -18.05 11.85 3.15
CA LEU A 10 -18.28 11.03 1.95
C LEU A 10 -19.05 9.75 2.28
N LEU A 11 -18.78 9.09 3.40
CA LEU A 11 -19.55 7.92 3.82
C LEU A 11 -21.01 8.27 4.08
N ILE A 12 -21.28 9.40 4.74
CA ILE A 12 -22.64 9.88 5.00
C ILE A 12 -23.37 10.16 3.68
N ASP A 13 -22.71 10.83 2.74
CA ASP A 13 -23.27 11.10 1.40
C ASP A 13 -23.56 9.80 0.63
N LEU A 14 -22.78 8.74 0.87
CA LEU A 14 -23.00 7.40 0.33
C LEU A 14 -24.05 6.57 1.10
N GLY A 15 -24.74 7.18 2.08
CA GLY A 15 -25.84 6.57 2.82
C GLY A 15 -25.45 5.97 4.18
N PHE A 16 -24.26 6.26 4.69
CA PHE A 16 -23.87 5.84 6.04
C PHE A 16 -24.65 6.65 7.10
N VAL A 17 -25.46 5.95 7.90
CA VAL A 17 -26.28 6.57 8.95
C VAL A 17 -25.57 6.47 10.29
N ILE A 18 -25.33 7.61 10.94
CA ILE A 18 -24.81 7.67 12.30
C ILE A 18 -26.00 7.56 13.26
N THR A 19 -26.06 6.48 14.04
CA THR A 19 -27.14 6.24 15.01
C THR A 19 -26.78 6.66 16.43
N ASP A 20 -25.48 6.70 16.76
CA ASP A 20 -24.95 7.12 18.07
C ASP A 20 -23.51 7.64 17.91
N TYR A 21 -23.08 8.55 18.78
CA TYR A 21 -21.70 9.02 18.84
C TYR A 21 -21.29 9.34 20.29
N LYS A 22 -20.11 8.87 20.70
CA LYS A 22 -19.58 9.11 22.05
C LYS A 22 -18.86 10.44 22.19
N ALA A 23 -18.13 10.84 21.16
CA ALA A 23 -17.34 12.06 21.14
C ALA A 23 -17.08 12.49 19.69
N ILE A 24 -16.99 13.81 19.47
CA ILE A 24 -16.61 14.40 18.20
C ILE A 24 -15.39 15.29 18.46
N ALA A 25 -14.32 15.03 17.72
CA ALA A 25 -13.16 15.92 17.68
C ALA A 25 -13.21 16.72 16.37
N VAL A 26 -12.99 18.04 16.48
CA VAL A 26 -12.96 18.96 15.35
C VAL A 26 -11.57 19.58 15.26
N PHE A 27 -11.14 19.86 14.03
CA PHE A 27 -9.78 20.32 13.76
C PHE A 27 -9.80 21.48 12.77
N GLU A 28 -8.80 22.34 12.90
CA GLU A 28 -8.53 23.37 11.90
C GLU A 28 -7.49 22.88 10.92
N LYS A 29 -7.84 22.92 9.63
CA LYS A 29 -6.89 22.65 8.56
C LYS A 29 -5.80 23.71 8.58
N ASN A 30 -4.55 23.27 8.50
CA ASN A 30 -3.41 24.14 8.18
C ASN A 30 -2.68 23.62 6.93
N ALA A 31 -1.84 24.48 6.34
CA ALA A 31 -1.03 24.17 5.16
C ALA A 31 0.47 24.15 5.48
N ALA A 32 0.86 23.96 6.74
CA ALA A 32 2.26 24.08 7.17
C ALA A 32 3.20 23.09 6.45
N TYR A 33 2.67 21.92 6.05
CA TYR A 33 3.42 20.91 5.30
C TYR A 33 3.45 21.14 3.79
N GLU A 34 2.61 22.02 3.24
CA GLU A 34 2.51 22.22 1.80
C GLU A 34 3.84 22.64 1.14
N PRO A 35 4.60 23.62 1.68
CA PRO A 35 5.88 24.00 1.09
C PRO A 35 6.86 22.82 1.05
N PHE A 36 6.93 22.04 2.13
CA PHE A 36 7.78 20.86 2.21
C PHE A 36 7.41 19.81 1.15
N VAL A 37 6.12 19.47 1.02
CA VAL A 37 5.67 18.48 0.02
C VAL A 37 5.96 18.98 -1.40
N ARG A 38 5.66 20.24 -1.71
CA ARG A 38 5.91 20.82 -3.05
C ARG A 38 7.40 20.82 -3.40
N THR A 39 8.25 21.26 -2.49
CA THR A 39 9.71 21.26 -2.70
C THR A 39 10.24 19.85 -2.93
N MET A 40 9.86 18.88 -2.09
CA MET A 40 10.36 17.51 -2.22
C MET A 40 9.83 16.81 -3.48
N MET A 41 8.58 17.09 -3.89
CA MET A 41 8.04 16.58 -5.14
C MET A 41 8.75 17.17 -6.36
N ASN A 42 9.04 18.47 -6.37
CA ASN A 42 9.80 19.09 -7.45
C ASN A 42 11.22 18.51 -7.57
N LEU A 43 11.93 18.35 -6.45
CA LEU A 43 13.26 17.72 -6.44
C LEU A 43 13.21 16.27 -6.93
N ARG A 44 12.14 15.55 -6.61
CA ARG A 44 11.90 14.20 -7.12
C ARG A 44 11.72 14.21 -8.64
N ILE A 45 10.88 15.10 -9.17
CA ILE A 45 10.63 15.20 -10.63
C ILE A 45 11.92 15.58 -11.37
N GLN A 46 12.67 16.56 -10.88
CA GLN A 46 13.98 16.94 -11.43
C GLN A 46 14.95 15.76 -11.43
N SER A 47 14.95 14.94 -10.38
CA SER A 47 15.78 13.74 -10.31
C SER A 47 15.38 12.68 -11.34
N ILE A 48 14.08 12.51 -11.60
CA ILE A 48 13.59 11.59 -12.64
C ILE A 48 14.05 12.07 -14.03
N LEU A 49 13.88 13.37 -14.31
CA LEU A 49 14.33 13.98 -15.57
C LEU A 49 15.84 13.82 -15.77
N ALA A 50 16.62 13.89 -14.70
CA ALA A 50 18.07 13.66 -14.72
C ALA A 50 18.49 12.16 -14.70
N GLY A 51 17.54 11.21 -14.72
CA GLY A 51 17.84 9.77 -14.61
C GLY A 51 18.48 9.37 -13.27
N SER A 52 18.33 10.19 -12.23
CA SER A 52 19.01 10.02 -10.95
C SER A 52 18.24 9.11 -9.99
N THR A 53 18.96 8.22 -9.31
CA THR A 53 18.40 7.36 -8.24
C THR A 53 17.93 8.15 -7.02
N LYS A 54 18.26 9.44 -6.92
CA LYS A 54 17.79 10.35 -5.87
C LYS A 54 16.27 10.49 -5.82
N GLU A 55 15.54 10.19 -6.91
CA GLU A 55 14.07 10.21 -6.88
C GLU A 55 13.52 9.31 -5.77
N LYS A 56 14.13 8.12 -5.57
CA LYS A 56 13.72 7.15 -4.56
C LYS A 56 13.90 7.70 -3.15
N PHE A 57 14.97 8.47 -2.95
CA PHE A 57 15.26 9.12 -1.69
C PHE A 57 14.25 10.22 -1.37
N TYR A 58 13.93 11.09 -2.33
CA TYR A 58 12.89 12.11 -2.15
C TYR A 58 11.50 11.49 -1.92
N LYS A 59 11.16 10.40 -2.63
CA LYS A 59 9.94 9.62 -2.35
C LYS A 59 9.93 9.11 -0.90
N LEU A 60 11.06 8.58 -0.43
CA LEU A 60 11.20 8.07 0.93
C LEU A 60 11.04 9.17 1.98
N ILE A 61 11.62 10.37 1.75
CA ILE A 61 11.49 11.51 2.66
C ILE A 61 10.00 11.89 2.82
N ILE A 62 9.28 12.05 1.72
CA ILE A 62 7.85 12.38 1.72
C ILE A 62 7.05 11.29 2.44
N ASN A 63 7.32 10.01 2.14
CA ASN A 63 6.58 8.91 2.76
C ASN A 63 6.95 8.69 4.24
N SER A 64 8.11 9.15 4.69
CA SER A 64 8.54 8.95 6.09
C SER A 64 8.00 10.02 7.01
N SER A 65 7.64 11.21 6.50
CA SER A 65 7.11 12.30 7.34
C SER A 65 5.81 11.90 8.04
N TYR A 66 4.86 11.28 7.33
CA TYR A 66 3.62 10.80 7.97
C TYR A 66 3.87 9.65 8.96
N GLY A 67 4.84 8.78 8.65
CA GLY A 67 5.19 7.65 9.51
C GLY A 67 5.76 8.10 10.86
N TYR A 68 6.47 9.22 10.86
CA TYR A 68 6.98 9.85 12.07
C TYR A 68 5.84 10.40 12.96
N ASP A 69 4.79 10.96 12.38
CA ASP A 69 3.63 11.46 13.12
C ASP A 69 2.80 10.34 13.79
N THR A 70 2.88 9.11 13.27
CA THR A 70 2.17 7.92 13.78
C THR A 70 3.03 7.02 14.66
N LEU A 71 4.24 7.48 15.02
CA LEU A 71 5.24 6.68 15.70
C LEU A 71 4.88 6.45 17.17
N ASN A 72 4.75 5.18 17.57
CA ASN A 72 4.55 4.82 18.97
C ASN A 72 5.90 4.84 19.73
N ALA A 73 6.28 6.02 20.22
CA ALA A 73 7.55 6.27 20.90
C ALA A 73 7.78 5.37 22.14
N GLU A 74 6.71 4.92 22.80
CA GLU A 74 6.79 4.07 24.00
C GLU A 74 7.40 2.69 23.73
N LYS A 75 7.27 2.20 22.49
CA LYS A 75 7.77 0.87 22.11
C LYS A 75 9.25 0.88 21.68
N PHE A 76 9.88 2.04 21.60
CA PHE A 76 11.28 2.12 21.18
C PHE A 76 12.22 1.77 22.33
N GLY A 77 13.05 0.75 22.13
CA GLY A 77 14.20 0.48 23.00
C GLY A 77 15.36 1.40 22.61
N LYS A 78 16.08 1.93 23.60
CA LYS A 78 17.33 2.66 23.34
C LYS A 78 18.48 1.67 23.34
N MET A 79 19.24 1.62 22.26
CA MET A 79 20.53 0.92 22.24
C MET A 79 21.66 1.90 22.55
N LYS A 80 22.56 1.50 23.45
CA LYS A 80 23.81 2.21 23.73
C LYS A 80 24.98 1.28 23.39
N PHE A 81 26.01 1.82 22.75
CA PHE A 81 27.27 1.11 22.58
C PHE A 81 28.22 1.56 23.69
N LEU A 82 28.59 0.63 24.57
CA LEU A 82 29.35 0.90 25.79
C LEU A 82 30.59 0.01 25.84
N ASP A 83 31.61 0.48 26.54
CA ASP A 83 32.78 -0.33 26.90
C ASP A 83 32.45 -1.29 28.06
N LYS A 84 33.44 -2.07 28.53
CA LYS A 84 33.20 -3.05 29.60
C LYS A 84 32.68 -2.41 30.89
N ALA A 85 33.22 -1.26 31.28
CA ALA A 85 32.84 -0.55 32.50
C ALA A 85 31.42 0.04 32.39
N GLY A 86 31.13 0.76 31.31
CA GLY A 86 29.81 1.31 31.05
C GLY A 86 28.73 0.24 30.91
N THR A 87 29.10 -0.92 30.33
CA THR A 87 28.20 -2.08 30.23
C THR A 87 27.85 -2.65 31.60
N PHE A 88 28.83 -2.81 32.48
CA PHE A 88 28.61 -3.28 33.84
C PHE A 88 27.61 -2.37 34.58
N ILE A 89 27.80 -1.06 34.51
CA ILE A 89 26.87 -0.08 35.11
C ILE A 89 25.47 -0.21 34.49
N ALA A 90 25.38 -0.29 33.16
CA ALA A 90 24.10 -0.34 32.46
C ALA A 90 23.33 -1.64 32.71
N GLN A 91 24.00 -2.76 32.97
CA GLN A 91 23.37 -4.05 33.33
C GLN A 91 22.67 -4.02 34.70
N HIS A 92 23.14 -3.19 35.63
CA HIS A 92 22.53 -3.03 36.95
C HIS A 92 21.41 -1.98 36.97
N HIS A 93 21.16 -1.31 35.84
CA HIS A 93 20.06 -0.36 35.75
C HIS A 93 18.73 -1.13 35.65
N PRO A 94 17.67 -0.78 36.40
CA PRO A 94 16.39 -1.50 36.42
C PRO A 94 15.62 -1.49 35.09
N ASN A 95 16.08 -0.70 34.12
CA ASN A 95 15.51 -0.67 32.77
C ASN A 95 16.32 -1.48 31.75
N HIS A 96 17.35 -2.19 32.18
CA HIS A 96 18.13 -3.07 31.32
C HIS A 96 17.21 -4.15 30.71
N MET A 97 17.33 -4.39 29.41
CA MET A 97 16.60 -5.45 28.73
C MET A 97 17.53 -6.54 28.19
N GLY A 98 18.75 -6.17 27.80
CA GLY A 98 19.70 -7.12 27.23
C GLY A 98 21.03 -6.47 26.90
N THR A 99 22.07 -7.30 26.82
CA THR A 99 23.41 -6.87 26.42
C THR A 99 23.95 -7.85 25.39
N LYS A 100 24.56 -7.32 24.33
CA LYS A 100 25.27 -8.10 23.32
C LYS A 100 26.70 -7.61 23.21
N ARG A 101 27.68 -8.50 23.35
CA ARG A 101 29.07 -8.19 23.03
C ARG A 101 29.22 -8.03 21.51
N ILE A 102 29.81 -6.93 21.08
CA ILE A 102 30.10 -6.62 19.67
C ILE A 102 31.58 -6.87 19.38
N SER A 103 32.47 -6.48 20.30
CA SER A 103 33.92 -6.66 20.18
C SER A 103 34.56 -6.93 21.54
N ALA A 104 35.90 -6.96 21.61
CA ALA A 104 36.64 -7.17 22.84
C ALA A 104 36.20 -6.21 23.97
N ASN A 105 35.97 -4.93 23.63
CA ASN A 105 35.64 -3.85 24.56
C ASN A 105 34.45 -2.99 24.09
N THR A 106 33.50 -3.56 23.34
CA THR A 106 32.29 -2.85 22.91
C THR A 106 31.08 -3.76 23.01
N PHE A 107 30.03 -3.27 23.65
CA PHE A 107 28.79 -3.99 23.88
C PHE A 107 27.62 -3.11 23.49
N ALA A 108 26.63 -3.69 22.81
CA ALA A 108 25.35 -3.07 22.58
C ALA A 108 24.43 -3.41 23.76
N VAL A 109 24.11 -2.42 24.59
CA VAL A 109 23.20 -2.55 25.73
C VAL A 109 21.85 -1.96 25.36
N GLN A 110 20.81 -2.76 25.46
CA GLN A 110 19.43 -2.37 25.22
C GLN A 110 18.78 -1.95 26.54
N ILE A 111 18.22 -0.74 26.57
CA ILE A 111 17.59 -0.14 27.75
C ILE A 111 16.19 0.30 27.37
N LYS A 112 15.21 -0.02 28.21
CA LYS A 112 13.84 0.50 28.11
C LYS A 112 13.80 1.97 28.56
N PRO A 113 13.34 2.92 27.74
CA PRO A 113 13.13 4.29 28.21
C PRO A 113 12.12 4.31 29.37
N ARG A 114 12.40 5.13 30.40
CA ARG A 114 11.47 5.39 31.51
C ARG A 114 10.38 6.39 31.12
N ILE A 115 10.72 7.30 30.23
CA ILE A 115 9.87 8.36 29.71
C ILE A 115 9.93 8.25 28.20
N ALA A 116 8.76 8.24 27.55
CA ALA A 116 8.63 8.42 26.12
C ALA A 116 8.05 9.81 25.89
N THR A 117 8.69 10.59 25.01
CA THR A 117 8.21 11.91 24.64
C THR A 117 7.52 11.80 23.29
N CYS A 118 6.27 12.26 23.22
CA CYS A 118 5.51 12.35 21.99
C CYS A 118 5.49 13.82 21.54
N PHE A 119 6.34 14.15 20.56
CA PHE A 119 6.42 15.51 20.00
C PHE A 119 5.50 15.70 18.79
N THR A 120 4.84 14.63 18.34
CA THR A 120 4.03 14.62 17.13
C THR A 120 2.56 14.40 17.46
N SER A 121 1.69 14.99 16.64
CA SER A 121 0.24 14.85 16.77
C SER A 121 -0.23 13.59 16.05
N ILE A 122 -0.69 12.58 16.79
CA ILE A 122 -1.24 11.35 16.20
C ILE A 122 -2.43 11.64 15.27
N GLN A 123 -3.15 12.73 15.55
CA GLN A 123 -4.28 13.19 14.75
C GLN A 123 -3.84 13.52 13.32
N SER A 124 -2.66 14.14 13.12
CA SER A 124 -2.11 14.37 11.77
C SER A 124 -1.96 13.07 10.98
N GLY A 125 -1.52 12.01 11.64
CA GLY A 125 -1.43 10.68 11.07
C GLY A 125 -2.78 10.07 10.70
N VAL A 126 -3.75 10.16 11.61
CA VAL A 126 -5.14 9.69 11.36
C VAL A 126 -5.74 10.41 10.16
N PHE A 127 -5.63 11.74 10.10
CA PHE A 127 -6.13 12.54 8.98
C PHE A 127 -5.44 12.24 7.67
N THR A 128 -4.13 12.01 7.68
CA THR A 128 -3.40 11.63 6.47
C THR A 128 -3.96 10.33 5.88
N LEU A 129 -4.19 9.33 6.72
CA LEU A 129 -4.74 8.04 6.29
C LEU A 129 -6.20 8.13 5.84
N ASP A 130 -7.04 8.90 6.55
CA ASP A 130 -8.45 9.06 6.18
C ASP A 130 -8.62 9.92 4.93
N ASN A 131 -7.83 10.98 4.77
CA ASN A 131 -7.84 11.76 3.53
C ASN A 131 -7.37 10.94 2.33
N ALA A 132 -6.43 10.00 2.52
CA ALA A 132 -6.07 9.05 1.48
C ALA A 132 -7.26 8.17 1.08
N LYS A 133 -8.00 7.60 2.05
CA LYS A 133 -9.23 6.82 1.77
C LYS A 133 -10.31 7.65 1.09
N TYR A 134 -10.52 8.88 1.57
CA TYR A 134 -11.45 9.83 0.95
C TYR A 134 -11.11 10.02 -0.52
N TRP A 135 -9.83 10.25 -0.86
CA TRP A 135 -9.42 10.47 -2.24
C TRP A 135 -9.71 9.26 -3.14
N TYR A 136 -9.41 8.05 -2.65
CA TYR A 136 -9.77 6.79 -3.33
C TYR A 136 -11.26 6.68 -3.64
N LEU A 137 -12.08 6.88 -2.62
CA LEU A 137 -13.52 6.68 -2.73
C LEU A 137 -14.20 7.82 -3.49
N ASN A 138 -13.65 9.02 -3.43
CA ASN A 138 -14.09 10.15 -4.23
C ASN A 138 -13.85 9.88 -5.72
N TYR A 139 -12.68 9.37 -6.10
CA TYR A 139 -12.41 8.96 -7.49
C TYR A 139 -13.40 7.89 -7.97
N ILE A 140 -13.67 6.87 -7.16
CA ILE A 140 -14.61 5.80 -7.52
C ILE A 140 -16.04 6.34 -7.63
N SER A 141 -16.52 7.03 -6.59
CA SER A 141 -17.94 7.37 -6.45
C SER A 141 -18.33 8.61 -7.24
N ASN A 142 -17.48 9.64 -7.23
CA ASN A 142 -17.78 10.93 -7.83
C ASN A 142 -17.19 11.12 -9.23
N PHE A 143 -16.36 10.20 -9.72
CA PHE A 143 -15.89 10.18 -11.10
C PHE A 143 -16.30 8.89 -11.79
N MET A 144 -15.72 7.74 -11.43
CA MET A 144 -15.92 6.49 -12.18
C MET A 144 -17.40 6.09 -12.28
N TYR A 145 -18.14 6.09 -11.16
CA TYR A 145 -19.56 5.70 -11.17
C TYR A 145 -20.49 6.69 -11.87
N LYS A 146 -20.04 7.93 -12.11
CA LYS A 146 -20.85 8.94 -12.80
C LYS A 146 -20.73 8.85 -14.31
N CYS A 147 -19.56 8.49 -14.84
CA CYS A 147 -19.31 8.53 -16.28
C CYS A 147 -18.89 7.21 -16.92
N LEU A 148 -18.75 6.11 -16.16
CA LEU A 148 -18.39 4.80 -16.71
C LEU A 148 -19.52 3.77 -16.56
N ASP A 149 -19.61 2.86 -17.52
CA ASP A 149 -20.52 1.71 -17.47
C ASP A 149 -20.08 0.75 -16.35
N ARG A 150 -20.82 0.78 -15.25
CA ARG A 150 -20.58 -0.03 -14.05
C ARG A 150 -20.68 -1.53 -14.27
N LYS A 151 -21.24 -1.99 -15.39
CA LYS A 151 -21.30 -3.42 -15.74
C LYS A 151 -20.06 -3.87 -16.52
N ARG A 152 -19.25 -2.94 -17.01
CA ARG A 152 -18.09 -3.21 -17.88
C ARG A 152 -16.75 -3.04 -17.19
N PHE A 153 -16.71 -2.89 -15.87
CA PHE A 153 -15.47 -2.99 -15.11
C PHE A 153 -15.66 -3.66 -13.77
N HIS A 154 -14.57 -4.18 -13.22
CA HIS A 154 -14.55 -4.83 -11.91
C HIS A 154 -13.28 -4.45 -11.14
N PHE A 155 -13.42 -4.07 -9.87
CA PHE A 155 -12.28 -3.83 -8.98
C PHE A 155 -11.72 -5.16 -8.50
N VAL A 156 -10.51 -5.51 -8.96
CA VAL A 156 -9.89 -6.81 -8.64
C VAL A 156 -9.19 -6.77 -7.29
N LEU A 157 -8.40 -5.71 -7.04
CA LEU A 157 -7.80 -5.45 -5.74
C LEU A 157 -7.46 -3.97 -5.57
N ALA A 158 -7.43 -3.52 -4.31
CA ALA A 158 -6.93 -2.21 -3.93
C ALA A 158 -5.88 -2.38 -2.82
N GLU A 159 -4.79 -1.63 -2.93
CA GLU A 159 -3.76 -1.52 -1.90
C GLU A 159 -3.73 -0.10 -1.34
N THR A 160 -2.69 0.25 -0.58
CA THR A 160 -2.59 1.56 0.10
C THR A 160 -2.69 2.74 -0.88
N ASP A 161 -2.03 2.62 -2.03
CA ASP A 161 -1.86 3.67 -3.03
C ASP A 161 -1.98 3.14 -4.47
N SER A 162 -2.69 2.02 -4.68
CA SER A 162 -3.04 1.56 -6.02
C SER A 162 -4.40 0.85 -6.09
N ILE A 163 -5.06 0.91 -7.27
CA ILE A 163 -6.24 0.12 -7.64
C ILE A 163 -5.90 -0.70 -8.88
N TYR A 164 -6.40 -1.93 -8.93
CA TYR A 164 -6.34 -2.78 -10.11
C TYR A 164 -7.77 -3.03 -10.59
N ILE A 165 -8.02 -2.66 -11.83
CA ILE A 165 -9.35 -2.66 -12.45
C ILE A 165 -9.29 -3.57 -13.67
N ALA A 166 -10.18 -4.55 -13.73
CA ALA A 166 -10.45 -5.30 -14.95
C ALA A 166 -11.51 -4.56 -15.75
N ILE A 167 -11.28 -4.34 -17.04
CA ILE A 167 -12.16 -3.56 -17.91
C ILE A 167 -12.57 -4.43 -19.09
N SER A 168 -13.88 -4.52 -19.33
CA SER A 168 -14.46 -5.16 -20.52
C SER A 168 -14.45 -4.16 -21.66
N GLY A 169 -13.27 -3.95 -22.24
CA GLY A 169 -13.04 -2.99 -23.31
C GLY A 169 -13.61 -3.41 -24.68
N ASP A 170 -13.18 -2.73 -25.73
CA ASP A 170 -13.37 -3.10 -27.12
C ASP A 170 -12.36 -4.20 -27.49
N PRO A 171 -12.80 -5.39 -27.95
CA PRO A 171 -11.90 -6.48 -28.35
C PRO A 171 -11.02 -6.16 -29.56
N ASN A 172 -11.33 -5.11 -30.33
CA ASN A 172 -10.54 -4.68 -31.48
C ASN A 172 -9.40 -3.72 -31.11
N LYS A 173 -9.37 -3.25 -29.86
CA LYS A 173 -8.32 -2.36 -29.33
C LYS A 173 -7.40 -3.13 -28.38
N ASP A 174 -6.19 -2.63 -28.20
CA ASP A 174 -5.24 -3.21 -27.25
C ASP A 174 -5.59 -2.84 -25.79
N CYS A 175 -4.77 -3.29 -24.84
CA CYS A 175 -4.94 -3.02 -23.42
C CYS A 175 -4.71 -1.55 -23.01
N HIS A 176 -4.25 -0.67 -23.90
CA HIS A 176 -4.00 0.75 -23.63
C HIS A 176 -5.22 1.64 -23.90
N GLN A 177 -6.36 1.04 -24.31
CA GLN A 177 -7.63 1.75 -24.50
C GLN A 177 -8.23 2.33 -23.19
N GLN A 178 -7.73 1.89 -22.02
CA GLN A 178 -8.16 2.37 -20.71
C GLN A 178 -9.69 2.32 -20.54
N PHE A 179 -10.33 3.47 -20.31
CA PHE A 179 -11.77 3.59 -20.09
C PHE A 179 -12.57 3.94 -21.34
N GLU A 180 -11.92 4.23 -22.47
CA GLU A 180 -12.54 4.85 -23.66
C GLU A 180 -13.82 4.15 -24.12
N SER A 181 -13.79 2.82 -24.18
CA SER A 181 -14.90 1.98 -24.66
C SER A 181 -16.03 1.77 -23.64
N ILE A 182 -15.88 2.27 -22.42
CA ILE A 182 -16.87 2.11 -21.34
C ILE A 182 -17.36 3.46 -20.79
N VAL A 183 -16.98 4.58 -21.42
CA VAL A 183 -17.50 5.91 -21.04
C VAL A 183 -18.97 6.03 -21.45
N THR A 184 -19.84 6.31 -20.50
CA THR A 184 -21.28 6.52 -20.70
C THR A 184 -21.67 7.99 -20.76
N ASP A 185 -20.87 8.87 -20.13
CA ASP A 185 -21.04 10.33 -20.18
C ASP A 185 -19.71 10.97 -20.59
N MET A 186 -19.56 11.18 -21.91
CA MET A 186 -18.33 11.70 -22.49
C MET A 186 -18.07 13.16 -22.07
N GLN A 187 -19.11 13.99 -21.99
CA GLN A 187 -18.96 15.38 -21.59
C GLN A 187 -18.43 15.50 -20.16
N PHE A 188 -18.99 14.73 -19.23
CA PHE A 188 -18.48 14.69 -17.86
C PHE A 188 -17.07 14.11 -17.79
N TYR A 189 -16.81 13.03 -18.54
CA TYR A 189 -15.49 12.40 -18.58
C TYR A 189 -14.40 13.36 -19.05
N ASP A 190 -14.57 13.99 -20.22
CA ASP A 190 -13.57 14.90 -20.81
C ASP A 190 -13.29 16.11 -19.91
N GLN A 191 -14.32 16.62 -19.21
CA GLN A 191 -14.17 17.72 -18.28
C GLN A 191 -13.37 17.35 -17.02
N HIS A 192 -13.42 16.09 -16.57
CA HIS A 192 -12.92 15.71 -15.24
C HIS A 192 -11.77 14.70 -15.23
N VAL A 193 -11.54 13.96 -16.31
CA VAL A 193 -10.57 12.85 -16.35
C VAL A 193 -9.17 13.30 -15.93
N TYR A 194 -8.72 14.45 -16.41
CA TYR A 194 -7.39 14.99 -16.11
C TYR A 194 -7.25 15.64 -14.73
N ASN A 195 -8.32 15.70 -13.93
CA ASN A 195 -8.20 15.98 -12.51
C ASN A 195 -7.63 14.78 -11.74
N TYR A 196 -7.82 13.57 -12.29
CA TYR A 196 -7.41 12.31 -11.65
C TYR A 196 -6.29 11.62 -12.40
N LEU A 197 -6.39 11.46 -13.72
CA LEU A 197 -5.40 10.79 -14.57
C LEU A 197 -4.42 11.80 -15.20
N PRO A 198 -3.26 11.35 -15.69
CA PRO A 198 -2.32 12.20 -16.40
C PRO A 198 -2.92 12.69 -17.72
N ASP A 199 -2.73 13.95 -18.05
CA ASP A 199 -3.02 14.49 -19.36
C ASP A 199 -1.92 14.06 -20.35
N PRO A 200 -2.24 13.32 -21.42
CA PRO A 200 -1.25 12.86 -22.39
C PRO A 200 -0.55 14.00 -23.12
N ASN A 201 -1.13 15.21 -23.12
CA ASN A 201 -0.55 16.40 -23.75
C ASN A 201 0.33 17.21 -22.80
N LYS A 202 0.48 16.79 -21.54
CA LYS A 202 1.32 17.46 -20.54
C LYS A 202 2.55 16.64 -20.20
N ASP A 203 3.47 17.30 -19.52
CA ASP A 203 4.76 16.74 -19.17
C ASP A 203 4.71 15.88 -17.89
N ILE A 204 5.91 15.49 -17.43
CA ILE A 204 6.08 14.69 -16.22
C ILE A 204 5.53 15.35 -14.95
N TYR A 205 5.38 16.68 -14.90
CA TYR A 205 4.82 17.35 -13.73
C TYR A 205 3.33 17.05 -13.59
N ASP A 206 2.60 16.91 -14.69
CA ASP A 206 1.20 16.45 -14.65
C ASP A 206 1.12 14.96 -14.30
N TYR A 207 1.97 14.11 -14.91
CA TYR A 207 2.03 12.68 -14.57
C TYR A 207 2.38 12.42 -13.09
N LYS A 208 3.17 13.30 -12.47
CA LYS A 208 3.56 13.23 -11.05
C LYS A 208 2.81 14.23 -10.17
N LYS A 209 1.69 14.78 -10.63
CA LYS A 209 0.90 15.74 -9.84
C LYS A 209 0.46 15.15 -8.52
N ILE A 210 0.44 15.99 -7.48
CA ILE A 210 0.01 15.60 -6.15
C ILE A 210 -1.47 15.22 -6.22
N LEU A 211 -1.86 14.10 -5.61
CA LEU A 211 -3.19 13.51 -5.69
C LEU A 211 -3.62 13.01 -7.08
N GLY A 212 -2.73 13.02 -8.09
CA GLY A 212 -2.98 12.32 -9.35
C GLY A 212 -2.77 10.81 -9.25
N PHE A 213 -3.55 10.04 -10.00
CA PHE A 213 -3.29 8.64 -10.27
C PHE A 213 -2.36 8.51 -11.47
N GLY A 214 -1.23 7.82 -11.30
CA GLY A 214 -0.36 7.46 -12.40
C GLY A 214 -0.67 6.06 -12.91
N ILE A 215 -0.76 5.87 -14.22
CA ILE A 215 -0.93 4.55 -14.83
C ILE A 215 0.42 3.84 -14.79
N GLU A 216 0.56 2.86 -13.89
CA GLU A 216 1.83 2.13 -13.72
C GLU A 216 1.97 0.90 -14.63
N ASN A 217 0.86 0.20 -14.87
CA ASN A 217 0.83 -1.04 -15.63
C ASN A 217 -0.53 -1.24 -16.29
N GLU A 218 -0.51 -1.66 -17.53
CA GLU A 218 -1.66 -2.12 -18.32
C GLU A 218 -1.32 -3.51 -18.86
N GLY A 219 -2.33 -4.33 -19.13
CA GLY A 219 -2.11 -5.73 -19.51
C GLY A 219 -3.40 -6.52 -19.64
N TYR A 220 -3.26 -7.81 -19.89
CA TYR A 220 -4.37 -8.66 -20.32
C TYR A 220 -4.86 -9.64 -19.25
N GLU A 221 -3.99 -10.03 -18.32
CA GLU A 221 -4.33 -11.00 -17.28
C GLU A 221 -3.89 -10.51 -15.91
N LEU A 222 -4.78 -10.64 -14.93
CA LEU A 222 -4.52 -10.37 -13.52
C LEU A 222 -5.10 -11.51 -12.68
N THR A 223 -4.23 -12.18 -11.92
CA THR A 223 -4.60 -13.26 -11.01
C THR A 223 -4.26 -12.84 -9.59
N SER A 224 -5.25 -12.82 -8.70
CA SER A 224 -5.07 -12.41 -7.30
C SER A 224 -5.50 -13.53 -6.36
N LEU A 225 -4.63 -13.91 -5.44
CA LEU A 225 -4.94 -14.84 -4.34
C LEU A 225 -5.32 -14.09 -3.05
N GLY A 226 -5.12 -12.77 -3.03
CA GLY A 226 -5.47 -11.90 -1.94
C GLY A 226 -4.58 -10.66 -1.85
N PRO A 227 -4.75 -9.83 -0.80
CA PRO A 227 -3.99 -8.60 -0.64
C PRO A 227 -2.48 -8.85 -0.63
N LYS A 228 -1.73 -8.15 -1.49
CA LYS A 228 -0.26 -8.28 -1.66
C LYS A 228 0.19 -9.66 -2.15
N CYS A 229 -0.68 -10.42 -2.80
CA CYS A 229 -0.40 -11.71 -3.41
C CYS A 229 -1.11 -11.86 -4.76
N TYR A 230 -0.49 -11.39 -5.83
CA TYR A 230 -1.05 -11.37 -7.18
C TYR A 230 0.03 -11.42 -8.27
N SER A 231 -0.39 -11.78 -9.48
CA SER A 231 0.42 -11.72 -10.69
C SER A 231 -0.36 -11.07 -11.84
N MET A 232 0.34 -10.32 -12.69
CA MET A 232 -0.24 -9.66 -13.86
C MET A 232 0.65 -9.84 -15.08
N ILE A 233 0.07 -10.16 -16.24
CA ILE A 233 0.78 -10.10 -17.52
C ILE A 233 0.65 -8.69 -18.06
N VAL A 234 1.72 -7.89 -17.88
CA VAL A 234 1.74 -6.49 -18.30
C VAL A 234 2.25 -6.36 -19.73
N ASN A 235 1.66 -5.45 -20.49
CA ASN A 235 2.16 -5.02 -21.79
C ASN A 235 2.98 -3.74 -21.59
N LYS A 236 4.31 -3.82 -21.74
CA LYS A 236 5.20 -2.68 -21.48
C LYS A 236 6.09 -2.37 -22.67
N TRP A 237 6.30 -1.09 -22.91
CA TRP A 237 7.27 -0.61 -23.88
C TRP A 237 8.69 -1.00 -23.47
N ASN A 238 9.41 -1.64 -24.38
CA ASN A 238 10.83 -1.95 -24.25
C ASN A 238 11.65 -0.95 -25.08
N ASN A 239 12.43 -0.10 -24.40
CA ASN A 239 13.26 0.91 -25.05
C ASN A 239 14.37 0.34 -25.94
N GLU A 240 14.92 -0.84 -25.61
CA GLU A 240 16.00 -1.46 -26.39
C GLU A 240 15.46 -2.06 -27.69
N LYS A 241 14.31 -2.72 -27.62
CA LYS A 241 13.68 -3.37 -28.77
C LYS A 241 12.73 -2.47 -29.54
N GLN A 242 12.44 -1.27 -29.03
CA GLN A 242 11.47 -0.32 -29.62
C GLN A 242 10.11 -0.95 -29.91
N GLN A 243 9.65 -1.82 -29.00
CA GLN A 243 8.36 -2.51 -29.14
C GLN A 243 7.76 -2.83 -27.78
N TYR A 244 6.46 -3.08 -27.77
CA TYR A 244 5.75 -3.61 -26.62
C TYR A 244 6.09 -5.09 -26.38
N GLU A 245 6.26 -5.46 -25.12
CA GLU A 245 6.48 -6.86 -24.72
C GLU A 245 5.67 -7.25 -23.50
N PHE A 246 5.27 -8.52 -23.47
CA PHE A 246 4.60 -9.13 -22.34
C PHE A 246 5.58 -9.50 -21.26
N LYS A 247 5.38 -8.97 -20.05
CA LYS A 247 6.19 -9.28 -18.88
C LYS A 247 5.30 -9.66 -17.69
N PRO A 248 5.62 -10.73 -16.94
CA PRO A 248 4.92 -11.01 -15.70
C PRO A 248 5.37 -10.04 -14.60
N LYS A 249 4.43 -9.32 -14.00
CA LYS A 249 4.59 -8.61 -12.72
C LYS A 249 4.10 -9.54 -11.62
N ILE A 250 5.00 -9.92 -10.71
CA ILE A 250 4.69 -10.84 -9.61
C ILE A 250 4.86 -10.12 -8.28
N THR A 251 3.82 -10.19 -7.44
CA THR A 251 3.82 -9.61 -6.09
C THR A 251 3.43 -10.68 -5.09
N SER A 252 4.38 -11.09 -4.24
CA SER A 252 4.13 -12.05 -3.16
C SER A 252 4.69 -11.55 -1.84
N LYS A 253 3.82 -11.13 -0.92
CA LYS A 253 4.26 -10.69 0.40
C LYS A 253 4.81 -11.84 1.23
N GLY A 254 5.98 -11.63 1.82
CA GLY A 254 6.60 -12.60 2.73
C GLY A 254 7.32 -13.75 2.02
N ILE A 255 7.55 -13.61 0.72
CA ILE A 255 8.31 -14.57 -0.09
C ILE A 255 9.53 -13.88 -0.67
N SER A 256 10.68 -14.56 -0.60
CA SER A 256 11.90 -14.07 -1.22
C SER A 256 11.79 -14.07 -2.75
N LYS A 257 12.31 -13.01 -3.39
CA LYS A 257 12.45 -12.93 -4.87
C LYS A 257 13.34 -14.03 -5.46
N SER A 258 14.20 -14.65 -4.64
CA SER A 258 15.02 -15.79 -5.08
C SER A 258 14.19 -17.03 -5.40
N GLN A 259 12.92 -17.08 -4.96
CA GLN A 259 12.04 -18.17 -5.32
C GLN A 259 11.50 -17.97 -6.72
N GLN A 260 11.59 -19.01 -7.55
CA GLN A 260 11.07 -19.03 -8.91
C GLN A 260 9.55 -19.21 -8.88
N ILE A 261 8.85 -18.11 -8.63
CA ILE A 261 7.40 -18.02 -8.76
C ILE A 261 7.10 -17.41 -10.14
N SER A 262 6.13 -18.00 -10.83
CA SER A 262 5.65 -17.58 -12.14
C SER A 262 4.17 -17.21 -12.10
N HIS A 263 3.66 -16.54 -13.14
CA HIS A 263 2.22 -16.24 -13.26
C HIS A 263 1.37 -17.52 -13.31
N SER A 264 1.85 -18.58 -13.97
CA SER A 264 1.13 -19.84 -14.04
C SER A 264 0.99 -20.52 -12.68
N ASP A 265 1.92 -20.31 -11.74
CA ASP A 265 1.76 -20.82 -10.37
C ASP A 265 0.51 -20.21 -9.70
N TYR A 266 0.22 -18.92 -9.90
CA TYR A 266 -0.99 -18.28 -9.37
C TYR A 266 -2.26 -18.83 -10.01
N VAL A 267 -2.25 -18.98 -11.34
CA VAL A 267 -3.38 -19.54 -12.09
C VAL A 267 -3.66 -20.98 -11.65
N ASN A 268 -2.61 -21.78 -11.44
CA ASN A 268 -2.72 -23.16 -10.97
C ASN A 268 -3.29 -23.25 -9.54
N VAL A 269 -2.98 -22.29 -8.67
CA VAL A 269 -3.56 -22.24 -7.31
C VAL A 269 -5.09 -22.07 -7.40
N ILE A 270 -5.58 -21.18 -8.27
CA ILE A 270 -7.04 -20.96 -8.42
C ILE A 270 -7.71 -22.12 -9.14
N ASN A 271 -7.18 -22.53 -10.29
CA ASN A 271 -7.88 -23.45 -11.20
C ASN A 271 -7.67 -24.93 -10.84
N LYS A 272 -6.61 -25.27 -10.11
CA LYS A 272 -6.22 -26.66 -9.81
C LYS A 272 -6.03 -26.92 -8.32
N ASP A 273 -6.29 -25.93 -7.46
CA ASP A 273 -6.09 -26.00 -6.01
C ASP A 273 -4.66 -26.44 -5.62
N ILE A 274 -3.67 -26.05 -6.42
CA ILE A 274 -2.27 -26.42 -6.18
C ILE A 274 -1.67 -25.49 -5.13
N VAL A 275 -1.06 -26.08 -4.10
CA VAL A 275 -0.25 -25.34 -3.13
C VAL A 275 1.20 -25.29 -3.59
N LYS A 276 1.73 -24.09 -3.79
CA LYS A 276 3.16 -23.87 -4.04
C LYS A 276 3.88 -23.72 -2.71
N LYS A 277 4.95 -24.48 -2.50
CA LYS A 277 5.84 -24.30 -1.34
C LYS A 277 7.03 -23.41 -1.66
N GLY A 278 7.58 -22.79 -0.64
CA GLY A 278 8.73 -21.91 -0.71
C GLY A 278 9.64 -22.01 0.50
N ILE A 279 10.91 -21.67 0.32
CA ILE A 279 11.92 -21.63 1.39
C ILE A 279 12.08 -20.19 1.89
N ASN A 280 11.73 -19.94 3.14
CA ASN A 280 12.00 -18.67 3.81
C ASN A 280 13.24 -18.81 4.71
N GLY A 281 14.23 -17.96 4.46
CA GLY A 281 15.38 -17.79 5.35
C GLY A 281 15.05 -16.77 6.44
N THR A 282 15.32 -17.12 7.69
CA THR A 282 15.25 -16.18 8.82
C THR A 282 16.54 -16.27 9.62
N LEU A 283 17.04 -15.12 10.05
CA LEU A 283 18.15 -15.06 10.99
C LEU A 283 17.57 -15.19 12.40
N LYS A 284 18.06 -16.17 13.15
CA LYS A 284 17.71 -16.38 14.55
C LYS A 284 18.98 -16.31 15.39
N MET A 285 18.84 -15.76 16.58
CA MET A 285 19.89 -15.78 17.58
C MET A 285 19.54 -16.87 18.59
N TYR A 286 20.47 -17.79 18.80
CA TYR A 286 20.40 -18.80 19.85
C TYR A 286 21.77 -18.85 20.51
N ASP A 287 21.80 -18.72 21.84
CA ASP A 287 23.03 -18.71 22.64
C ASP A 287 24.14 -17.79 22.08
N ASN A 288 23.78 -16.53 21.78
CA ASN A 288 24.66 -15.51 21.19
C ASN A 288 25.24 -15.83 19.79
N VAL A 289 24.89 -16.98 19.19
CA VAL A 289 25.24 -17.33 17.81
C VAL A 289 24.11 -16.90 16.89
N MET A 290 24.45 -16.15 15.85
CA MET A 290 23.51 -15.83 14.78
C MET A 290 23.51 -16.98 13.77
N SER A 291 22.40 -17.68 13.66
CA SER A 291 22.21 -18.78 12.72
C SER A 291 21.19 -18.39 11.67
N SER A 292 21.44 -18.81 10.43
CA SER A 292 20.44 -18.77 9.36
C SER A 292 19.63 -20.04 9.39
N ILE A 293 18.31 -19.93 9.57
CA ILE A 293 17.39 -21.05 9.55
C ILE A 293 16.56 -20.95 8.27
N LYS A 294 16.53 -22.03 7.49
CA LYS A 294 15.64 -22.18 6.34
C LYS A 294 14.42 -22.95 6.78
N VAL A 295 13.24 -22.39 6.54
CA VAL A 295 11.96 -23.03 6.85
C VAL A 295 11.16 -23.13 5.56
N GLU A 296 10.71 -24.34 5.24
CA GLU A 296 9.72 -24.55 4.20
C GLU A 296 8.37 -24.03 4.67
N LYS A 297 7.74 -23.18 3.86
CA LYS A 297 6.41 -22.63 4.11
C LYS A 297 5.57 -22.72 2.84
N TYR A 298 4.25 -22.67 2.99
CA TYR A 298 3.37 -22.44 1.85
C TYR A 298 3.62 -21.04 1.30
N ALA A 299 4.07 -20.98 0.05
CA ALA A 299 4.34 -19.77 -0.69
C ALA A 299 3.03 -19.23 -1.27
N LEU A 300 2.34 -20.05 -2.06
CA LEU A 300 1.04 -19.71 -2.65
C LEU A 300 0.02 -20.78 -2.28
N THR A 301 -1.18 -20.34 -1.91
CA THR A 301 -2.30 -21.17 -1.53
C THR A 301 -3.59 -20.42 -1.88
N GLY A 302 -4.68 -21.15 -2.19
CA GLY A 302 -6.00 -20.55 -2.39
C GLY A 302 -6.66 -20.11 -1.08
N PHE A 303 -6.05 -20.44 0.06
CA PHE A 303 -6.55 -20.06 1.37
C PHE A 303 -6.22 -18.60 1.72
N ASN A 304 -7.26 -17.77 1.89
CA ASN A 304 -7.15 -16.41 2.39
C ASN A 304 -7.72 -16.33 3.82
N ASN A 305 -6.87 -16.04 4.80
CA ASN A 305 -7.26 -15.94 6.21
C ASN A 305 -7.62 -14.52 6.68
N LYS A 306 -7.64 -13.54 5.77
CA LYS A 306 -7.87 -12.12 6.11
C LYS A 306 -9.24 -11.62 5.69
N SER A 307 -9.94 -12.36 4.84
CA SER A 307 -11.27 -12.02 4.35
C SER A 307 -12.10 -13.27 4.19
N ILE A 308 -13.42 -13.10 4.28
CA ILE A 308 -14.40 -14.14 3.98
C ILE A 308 -14.78 -13.98 2.51
N VAL A 309 -14.51 -14.99 1.69
CA VAL A 309 -14.91 -14.99 0.28
C VAL A 309 -16.34 -15.53 0.20
N LEU A 310 -17.26 -14.73 -0.34
CA LEU A 310 -18.66 -15.09 -0.54
C LEU A 310 -18.85 -15.89 -1.83
N ARG A 311 -20.04 -16.50 -2.01
CA ARG A 311 -20.35 -17.32 -3.20
C ARG A 311 -20.23 -16.54 -4.52
N ASN A 312 -20.53 -15.25 -4.51
CA ASN A 312 -20.38 -14.34 -5.64
C ASN A 312 -18.94 -13.82 -5.81
N GLN A 313 -17.96 -14.42 -5.13
CA GLN A 313 -16.53 -14.04 -5.13
C GLN A 313 -16.24 -12.67 -4.50
N CYS A 314 -17.23 -11.99 -3.90
CA CYS A 314 -16.95 -10.79 -3.10
C CYS A 314 -16.17 -11.15 -1.84
N CYS A 315 -15.18 -10.32 -1.50
CA CYS A 315 -14.42 -10.46 -0.27
C CYS A 315 -15.00 -9.55 0.82
N CYS A 316 -15.46 -10.15 1.91
CA CYS A 316 -15.95 -9.44 3.09
C CYS A 316 -14.89 -9.41 4.20
N GLN A 317 -14.94 -8.39 5.07
CA GLN A 317 -14.04 -8.30 6.21
C GLN A 317 -14.19 -9.52 7.11
N TYR A 318 -13.08 -10.11 7.54
CA TYR A 318 -13.14 -11.14 8.57
C TYR A 318 -13.48 -10.50 9.93
N ILE A 319 -14.63 -10.87 10.48
CA ILE A 319 -15.01 -10.55 11.86
C ILE A 319 -15.03 -11.85 12.66
N LYS A 320 -14.36 -11.87 13.80
CA LYS A 320 -14.24 -13.08 14.63
C LYS A 320 -15.64 -13.60 14.99
N GLY A 321 -15.90 -14.86 14.64
CA GLY A 321 -17.18 -15.53 14.88
C GLY A 321 -18.17 -15.44 13.72
N LEU A 322 -17.91 -14.60 12.71
CA LEU A 322 -18.69 -14.59 11.48
C LEU A 322 -18.08 -15.52 10.42
N THR A 323 -18.96 -16.08 9.61
CA THR A 323 -18.69 -16.95 8.48
C THR A 323 -19.37 -16.38 7.23
N ALA A 324 -19.12 -16.98 6.05
CA ALA A 324 -19.79 -16.55 4.81
C ALA A 324 -21.33 -16.60 4.88
N LYS A 325 -21.90 -17.43 5.78
CA LYS A 325 -23.35 -17.57 5.95
C LYS A 325 -23.98 -16.36 6.66
N ASP A 326 -23.17 -15.59 7.38
CA ASP A 326 -23.62 -14.43 8.17
C ASP A 326 -23.67 -13.15 7.32
N TYR A 327 -23.21 -13.20 6.06
CA TYR A 327 -23.28 -12.09 5.11
C TYR A 327 -24.47 -12.28 4.16
N ILE A 328 -25.27 -11.23 4.02
CA ILE A 328 -26.38 -11.18 3.08
C ILE A 328 -25.86 -10.64 1.74
N ILE A 329 -25.92 -11.46 0.71
CA ILE A 329 -25.73 -11.01 -0.67
C ILE A 329 -27.06 -10.44 -1.15
N LYS A 330 -27.13 -9.13 -1.33
CA LYS A 330 -28.22 -8.51 -2.09
C LYS A 330 -27.77 -8.45 -3.54
N ASP A 331 -28.31 -9.32 -4.37
CA ASP A 331 -28.16 -9.17 -5.81
C ASP A 331 -28.87 -7.87 -6.21
N GLN A 332 -28.13 -6.93 -6.82
CA GLN A 332 -28.67 -5.69 -7.40
C GLN A 332 -28.93 -5.88 -8.88
#